data_AF-A0A353F8B1-F1
#
_entry.id   AF-A0A353F8B1-F1
#
_cell.length_a   1.000
_cell.length_b   1.000
_cell.length_c   1.000
_cell.angle_alpha   90.00
_cell.angle_beta   90.00
_cell.angle_gamma   90.00
#
_symmetry.space_group_name_H-M   'P 1'
#
loop_
_entity.id
_entity.type
_entity.pdbx_description
1 polymer ?
#
loop_
_entity_poly.entity_id
_entity_poly.type
_entity_poly.pdbx_seq_one_letter_code
_entity_poly.pdbx_strand_id
1 'polypeptide(L)'
;MKRFLLKLLGLIPFFLIIGAVNYSIDSKNYITENEQLNEAAEQIMAGKLIATRERLLQHDFVKRYIDRRGKKDEVNVMGSSKCMVIDSSFFPRSSFFNYYVSNSSFVEYLAITYWLDEKDLLPDTLIMELSLSQFHNMYTGQPEYYYDACKTFCNQLNIPPPDM
;
A
#
# COMPACT_ATOMS: atom_id res chain seq x y z
N MET A 1 33.10 17.31 34.34
CA MET A 1 32.58 16.35 33.32
C MET A 1 31.89 15.12 33.92
N LYS A 2 32.50 14.32 34.81
CA LYS A 2 31.88 13.10 35.36
C LYS A 2 30.48 13.30 35.98
N ARG A 3 30.29 14.37 36.76
CA ARG A 3 28.98 14.73 37.36
C ARG A 3 27.92 15.14 36.33
N PHE A 4 28.34 15.65 35.18
CA PHE A 4 27.43 16.00 34.08
C PHE A 4 27.03 14.74 33.29
N LEU A 5 27.98 13.84 33.00
CA LEU A 5 27.68 12.53 32.41
C LEU A 5 26.72 11.71 33.29
N LEU A 6 26.92 11.69 34.61
CA LEU A 6 26.04 10.97 35.53
C LEU A 6 24.60 11.51 35.50
N LYS A 7 24.42 12.82 35.33
CA LYS A 7 23.10 13.43 35.15
C LYS A 7 22.46 13.03 33.82
N LEU A 8 23.25 12.95 32.75
CA LEU A 8 22.79 12.51 31.43
C LEU A 8 22.39 11.03 31.44
N LEU A 9 23.18 10.17 32.10
CA LEU A 9 22.85 8.76 32.33
C LEU A 9 21.56 8.60 33.14
N GLY A 10 21.29 9.51 34.08
CA GLY A 10 20.03 9.55 34.83
C GLY A 10 18.78 9.81 33.96
N LEU A 11 18.93 10.31 32.73
CA LEU A 11 17.83 10.49 31.79
C LEU A 11 17.53 9.22 30.96
N ILE A 12 18.45 8.25 30.93
CA ILE A 12 18.28 7.01 30.15
C ILE A 12 16.99 6.26 30.57
N PRO A 13 16.69 6.05 31.87
CA PRO A 13 15.46 5.39 32.28
C PRO A 13 14.19 6.10 31.78
N PHE A 14 14.21 7.44 31.72
CA PHE A 14 13.09 8.22 31.22
C PHE A 14 12.85 7.96 29.72
N PHE A 15 13.89 7.99 28.89
CA PHE A 15 13.76 7.66 27.47
C PHE A 15 13.42 6.18 27.23
N LEU A 16 13.92 5.26 28.06
CA LEU A 16 13.56 3.84 28.01
C LEU A 16 12.09 3.61 28.33
N ILE A 17 11.54 4.29 29.34
CA ILE A 17 10.11 4.20 29.67
C ILE A 17 9.26 4.76 28.54
N ILE A 18 9.62 5.92 27.98
CA ILE A 18 8.92 6.48 26.81
C ILE A 18 8.98 5.50 25.63
N GLY A 19 10.14 4.92 25.34
CA GLY A 19 10.29 3.92 24.28
C GLY A 19 9.43 2.67 24.53
N ALA A 20 9.45 2.14 25.75
CA ALA A 20 8.70 0.94 26.12
C ALA A 20 7.18 1.17 26.08
N VAL A 21 6.70 2.32 26.52
CA VAL A 21 5.27 2.69 26.45
C VAL A 21 4.85 2.88 24.99
N ASN A 22 5.64 3.60 24.19
CA ASN A 22 5.33 3.75 22.77
C ASN A 22 5.33 2.40 22.04
N TYR A 23 6.26 1.50 22.37
CA TYR A 23 6.28 0.14 21.83
C TYR A 23 5.06 -0.69 22.28
N SER A 24 4.67 -0.61 23.55
CA SER A 24 3.58 -1.41 24.11
C SER A 24 2.19 -0.94 23.69
N ILE A 25 2.04 0.35 23.35
CA ILE A 25 0.78 0.98 22.94
C ILE A 25 0.82 1.37 21.46
N ASP A 26 1.69 0.73 20.67
CA ASP A 26 1.80 0.98 19.23
C ASP A 26 0.61 0.38 18.46
N SER A 27 -0.60 0.88 18.73
CA SER A 27 -1.84 0.48 18.07
C SER A 27 -1.91 0.90 16.59
N LYS A 28 -0.89 1.64 16.13
CA LYS A 28 -0.71 2.04 14.73
C LYS A 28 0.41 1.24 14.06
N ASN A 29 1.07 0.35 14.80
CA ASN A 29 2.17 -0.50 14.38
C ASN A 29 3.30 0.26 13.70
N TYR A 30 3.65 1.49 14.09
CA TYR A 30 4.80 2.18 13.50
C TYR A 30 6.13 1.41 13.66
N ILE A 31 6.21 0.49 14.63
CA ILE A 31 7.39 -0.34 14.95
C ILE A 31 7.20 -1.78 14.45
N THR A 32 5.99 -2.33 14.49
CA THR A 32 5.63 -3.72 14.09
C THR A 32 5.01 -3.81 12.68
N GLU A 33 4.89 -2.69 11.97
CA GLU A 33 4.17 -2.50 10.70
C GLU A 33 4.52 -3.57 9.66
N ASN A 34 5.82 -3.84 9.53
CA ASN A 34 6.35 -4.74 8.53
C ASN A 34 5.87 -6.17 8.75
N GLU A 35 5.79 -6.64 10.00
CA GLU A 35 5.42 -8.02 10.30
C GLU A 35 3.95 -8.27 9.99
N GLN A 36 3.07 -7.36 10.41
CA GLN A 36 1.64 -7.47 10.11
C GLN A 36 1.31 -7.32 8.63
N LEU A 37 1.97 -6.40 7.92
CA LEU A 37 1.76 -6.23 6.49
C LEU A 37 2.27 -7.45 5.70
N ASN A 38 3.36 -8.06 6.14
CA ASN A 38 3.88 -9.30 5.58
C ASN A 38 2.92 -10.47 5.83
N GLU A 39 2.45 -10.64 7.06
CA GLU A 39 1.48 -11.67 7.42
C GLU A 39 0.17 -11.50 6.63
N ALA A 40 -0.30 -10.26 6.51
CA ALA A 40 -1.50 -9.96 5.73
C ALA A 40 -1.32 -10.31 4.25
N ALA A 41 -0.16 -9.98 3.65
CA ALA A 41 0.13 -10.37 2.28
C ALA A 41 0.12 -11.90 2.11
N GLU A 42 0.73 -12.64 3.05
CA GLU A 42 0.76 -14.11 3.05
C GLU A 42 -0.61 -14.75 3.19
N GLN A 43 -1.44 -14.24 4.10
CA GLN A 43 -2.80 -14.76 4.31
C GLN A 43 -3.69 -14.53 3.08
N ILE A 44 -3.61 -13.37 2.42
CA ILE A 44 -4.36 -13.11 1.17
C ILE A 44 -3.84 -13.99 0.03
N MET A 45 -2.53 -14.19 -0.10
CA MET A 45 -1.97 -15.12 -1.10
C MET A 45 -2.45 -16.56 -0.87
N ALA A 46 -2.71 -16.95 0.38
CA ALA A 46 -3.32 -18.23 0.74
C ALA A 46 -4.84 -18.31 0.51
N GLY A 47 -5.45 -17.27 -0.08
CA GLY A 47 -6.88 -17.21 -0.38
C GLY A 47 -7.78 -16.90 0.83
N LYS A 48 -7.21 -16.38 1.92
CA LYS A 48 -7.98 -16.02 3.12
C LYS A 48 -8.46 -14.58 3.02
N LEU A 49 -9.67 -14.33 3.52
CA LEU A 49 -10.17 -12.98 3.78
C LEU A 49 -9.56 -12.46 5.07
N ILE A 50 -9.06 -11.22 5.03
CA ILE A 50 -8.48 -10.58 6.21
C ILE A 50 -9.41 -9.46 6.66
N ALA A 51 -9.97 -9.64 7.85
CA ALA A 51 -10.65 -8.57 8.56
C ALA A 51 -9.69 -8.01 9.61
N THR A 52 -9.12 -6.83 9.34
CA THR A 52 -8.23 -6.18 10.31
C THR A 52 -9.03 -5.23 11.19
N ARG A 53 -8.78 -5.24 12.50
CA ARG A 53 -9.28 -4.21 13.43
C ARG A 53 -8.52 -2.90 13.29
N GLU A 54 -7.28 -2.98 12.83
CA GLU A 54 -6.36 -1.85 12.67
C GLU A 54 -6.25 -1.47 11.20
N ARG A 55 -6.11 -0.17 10.92
CA ARG A 55 -6.00 0.34 9.56
C ARG A 55 -4.63 -0.07 9.00
N LEU A 56 -4.58 -1.13 8.18
CA LEU A 56 -3.39 -1.41 7.38
C LEU A 56 -3.08 -0.20 6.49
N LEU A 57 -1.80 0.16 6.39
CA LEU A 57 -1.36 1.09 5.36
C LEU A 57 -1.49 0.40 4.01
N GLN A 58 -2.63 0.65 3.37
CA GLN A 58 -3.04 0.01 2.12
C GLN A 58 -1.99 0.16 1.02
N HIS A 59 -1.36 1.33 0.93
CA HIS A 59 -0.27 1.62 0.00
C HIS A 59 0.88 0.61 0.13
N ASP A 60 1.38 0.43 1.35
CA ASP A 60 2.48 -0.48 1.62
C ASP A 60 2.05 -1.95 1.55
N PHE A 61 0.78 -2.25 1.83
CA PHE A 61 0.21 -3.58 1.62
C PHE A 61 0.20 -3.96 0.14
N VAL A 62 -0.37 -3.10 -0.73
CA VAL A 62 -0.48 -3.36 -2.17
C VAL A 62 0.89 -3.58 -2.79
N LYS A 63 1.87 -2.73 -2.46
CA LYS A 63 3.24 -2.90 -2.95
C LYS A 63 3.84 -4.24 -2.50
N ARG A 64 3.79 -4.57 -1.20
CA ARG A 64 4.32 -5.85 -0.68
C ARG A 64 3.63 -7.06 -1.29
N TYR A 65 2.33 -6.96 -1.49
CA TYR A 65 1.53 -8.00 -2.10
C TYR A 65 1.97 -8.28 -3.55
N ILE A 66 2.13 -7.23 -4.37
CA ILE A 66 2.66 -7.35 -5.74
C ILE A 66 4.09 -7.89 -5.67
N ASP A 67 4.91 -7.41 -4.73
CA ASP A 67 6.31 -7.80 -4.62
C ASP A 67 6.51 -9.29 -4.37
N ARG A 68 5.59 -9.91 -3.61
CA ARG A 68 5.63 -11.33 -3.20
C ARG A 68 4.85 -12.24 -4.14
N ARG A 69 4.01 -11.68 -5.00
CA ARG A 69 3.16 -12.45 -5.90
C ARG A 69 3.99 -12.95 -7.08
N GLY A 70 3.93 -14.26 -7.32
CA GLY A 70 4.67 -14.93 -8.41
C GLY A 70 3.84 -15.30 -9.64
N LYS A 71 2.58 -14.84 -9.73
CA LYS A 71 1.68 -15.13 -10.85
C LYS A 71 0.79 -13.93 -11.16
N LYS A 72 0.53 -13.68 -12.45
CA LYS A 72 -0.45 -12.69 -12.88
C LYS A 72 -1.87 -13.18 -12.60
N ASP A 73 -2.79 -12.25 -12.35
CA ASP A 73 -4.22 -12.50 -12.43
C ASP A 73 -4.72 -12.13 -13.83
N GLU A 74 -5.68 -12.86 -14.35
CA GLU A 74 -6.31 -12.56 -15.63
C GLU A 74 -7.13 -11.27 -15.54
N VAL A 75 -7.75 -11.00 -14.38
CA VAL A 75 -8.59 -9.82 -14.13
C VAL A 75 -8.14 -9.09 -12.88
N ASN A 76 -7.79 -7.80 -13.03
CA ASN A 76 -7.59 -6.91 -11.90
C ASN A 76 -8.65 -5.81 -11.87
N VAL A 77 -9.13 -5.48 -10.66
CA VAL A 77 -9.99 -4.32 -10.40
C VAL A 77 -9.24 -3.31 -9.55
N MET A 78 -9.31 -2.04 -9.93
CA MET A 78 -8.79 -0.90 -9.17
C MET A 78 -9.89 0.13 -8.99
N GLY A 79 -10.17 0.52 -7.74
CA GLY A 79 -11.25 1.46 -7.45
C GLY A 79 -11.45 1.71 -5.97
N SER A 80 -12.33 2.65 -5.65
CA SER A 80 -12.71 3.04 -4.30
C SER A 80 -13.55 1.96 -3.62
N SER A 81 -14.18 2.33 -2.50
CA SER A 81 -15.15 1.48 -1.82
C SER A 81 -16.29 1.02 -2.74
N LYS A 82 -16.57 1.75 -3.83
CA LYS A 82 -17.56 1.35 -4.84
C LYS A 82 -17.20 0.05 -5.56
N CYS A 83 -15.91 -0.26 -5.70
CA CYS A 83 -15.45 -1.47 -6.35
C CYS A 83 -15.26 -2.65 -5.39
N MET A 84 -15.36 -2.45 -4.06
CA MET A 84 -15.16 -3.54 -3.08
C MET A 84 -16.18 -4.67 -3.21
N VAL A 85 -17.34 -4.40 -3.81
CA VAL A 85 -18.37 -5.41 -4.06
C VAL A 85 -18.04 -6.35 -5.23
N ILE A 86 -17.04 -6.00 -6.05
CA ILE A 86 -16.58 -6.82 -7.16
C ILE A 86 -15.61 -7.86 -6.58
N ASP A 87 -16.03 -9.11 -6.59
CA ASP A 87 -15.24 -10.25 -6.16
C ASP A 87 -15.10 -11.29 -7.29
N SER A 88 -14.45 -12.41 -6.99
CA SER A 88 -14.18 -13.47 -7.97
C SER A 88 -15.45 -14.13 -8.54
N SER A 89 -16.62 -13.97 -7.93
CA SER A 89 -17.88 -14.50 -8.46
C SER A 89 -18.33 -13.84 -9.76
N PHE A 90 -17.86 -12.61 -10.02
CA PHE A 90 -18.08 -11.91 -11.30
C PHE A 90 -17.24 -12.49 -12.44
N PHE A 91 -16.17 -13.23 -12.12
CA PHE A 91 -15.22 -13.79 -13.07
C PHE A 91 -14.95 -15.28 -12.79
N PRO A 92 -15.96 -16.16 -12.88
CA PRO A 92 -15.91 -17.53 -12.35
C PRO A 92 -14.90 -18.46 -13.03
N ARG A 93 -14.32 -18.05 -14.16
CA ARG A 93 -13.35 -18.83 -14.93
C ARG A 93 -11.98 -18.14 -15.04
N SER A 94 -11.79 -17.05 -14.30
CA SER A 94 -10.59 -16.25 -14.36
C SER A 94 -10.00 -16.08 -12.96
N SER A 95 -8.68 -16.08 -12.89
CA SER A 95 -7.96 -15.55 -11.74
C SER A 95 -8.25 -14.06 -11.60
N PHE A 96 -8.50 -13.62 -10.36
CA PHE A 96 -9.04 -12.32 -10.06
C PHE A 96 -8.37 -11.71 -8.84
N PHE A 97 -8.06 -10.41 -8.92
CA PHE A 97 -7.73 -9.64 -7.73
C PHE A 97 -8.32 -8.23 -7.73
N ASN A 98 -8.77 -7.79 -6.56
CA ASN A 98 -9.27 -6.44 -6.34
C ASN A 98 -8.28 -5.66 -5.49
N TYR A 99 -7.64 -4.66 -6.09
CA TYR A 99 -6.61 -3.86 -5.45
C TYR A 99 -7.13 -2.79 -4.51
N TYR A 100 -8.46 -2.60 -4.37
CA TYR A 100 -9.15 -1.55 -3.59
C TYR A 100 -8.25 -0.39 -3.17
N VAL A 101 -8.49 0.80 -3.73
CA VAL A 101 -7.63 1.97 -3.63
C VAL A 101 -8.37 3.06 -2.85
N SER A 102 -7.91 3.40 -1.65
CA SER A 102 -8.70 4.20 -0.69
C SER A 102 -8.88 5.65 -1.12
N ASN A 103 -7.84 6.28 -1.67
CA ASN A 103 -7.94 7.63 -2.23
C ASN A 103 -8.45 7.60 -3.68
N SER A 104 -8.32 6.45 -4.35
CA SER A 104 -8.71 6.24 -5.76
C SER A 104 -8.12 7.27 -6.69
N SER A 105 -6.92 7.77 -6.41
CA SER A 105 -6.31 8.77 -7.27
C SER A 105 -5.79 8.13 -8.55
N PHE A 106 -5.74 8.93 -9.62
CA PHE A 106 -5.15 8.47 -10.87
C PHE A 106 -3.67 8.09 -10.70
N VAL A 107 -2.95 8.77 -9.80
CA VAL A 107 -1.55 8.46 -9.44
C VAL A 107 -1.43 7.05 -8.86
N GLU A 108 -2.34 6.63 -7.99
CA GLU A 108 -2.32 5.28 -7.43
C GLU A 108 -2.55 4.21 -8.49
N TYR A 109 -3.47 4.44 -9.43
CA TYR A 109 -3.71 3.50 -10.52
C TYR A 109 -2.48 3.32 -11.40
N LEU A 110 -1.82 4.43 -11.76
CA LEU A 110 -0.59 4.39 -12.54
C LEU A 110 0.55 3.72 -11.79
N ALA A 111 0.73 4.00 -10.50
CA ALA A 111 1.77 3.38 -9.68
C ALA A 111 1.58 1.86 -9.54
N ILE A 112 0.35 1.40 -9.29
CA ILE A 112 0.04 -0.03 -9.21
C ILE A 112 0.26 -0.70 -10.57
N THR A 113 -0.18 -0.05 -11.66
CA THR A 113 0.05 -0.54 -13.03
C THR A 113 1.53 -0.67 -13.34
N TYR A 114 2.33 0.34 -12.98
CA TYR A 114 3.78 0.32 -13.11
C TYR A 114 4.42 -0.85 -12.36
N TRP A 115 4.07 -1.08 -11.09
CA TRP A 115 4.65 -2.20 -10.33
C TRP A 115 4.25 -3.57 -10.86
N LEU A 116 3.06 -3.68 -11.46
CA LEU A 116 2.66 -4.89 -12.16
C LEU A 116 3.48 -5.08 -13.43
N ASP A 117 3.69 -4.02 -14.22
CA ASP A 117 4.49 -4.04 -15.44
C ASP A 117 5.96 -4.41 -15.18
N GLU A 118 6.59 -3.78 -14.17
CA GLU A 118 7.96 -4.08 -13.77
C GLU A 118 8.19 -5.56 -13.38
N LYS A 119 7.13 -6.27 -13.01
CA LYS A 119 7.19 -7.69 -12.62
C LYS A 119 6.60 -8.65 -13.64
N ASP A 120 6.21 -8.17 -14.82
CA ASP A 120 5.52 -8.97 -15.84
C ASP A 120 4.20 -9.60 -15.28
N LEU A 121 3.51 -8.83 -14.44
CA LEU A 121 2.27 -9.20 -13.73
C LEU A 121 1.04 -8.43 -14.23
N LEU A 122 1.13 -7.71 -15.35
CA LEU A 122 -0.02 -7.03 -15.91
C LEU A 122 -1.15 -8.02 -16.23
N PRO A 123 -2.40 -7.67 -15.90
CA PRO A 123 -3.55 -8.53 -16.17
C PRO A 123 -3.92 -8.51 -17.64
N ASP A 124 -4.63 -9.55 -18.09
CA ASP A 124 -5.24 -9.55 -19.43
C ASP A 124 -6.41 -8.57 -19.50
N THR A 125 -7.08 -8.32 -18.37
CA THR A 125 -8.15 -7.34 -18.22
C THR A 125 -7.95 -6.48 -16.99
N LEU A 126 -7.89 -5.16 -17.19
CA LEU A 126 -7.85 -4.18 -16.11
C LEU A 126 -9.17 -3.39 -16.07
N ILE A 127 -9.87 -3.45 -14.94
CA ILE A 127 -11.10 -2.70 -14.69
C ILE A 127 -10.78 -1.58 -13.72
N MET A 128 -11.02 -0.34 -14.13
CA MET A 128 -10.78 0.84 -13.31
C MET A 128 -12.08 1.59 -13.03
N GLU A 129 -12.34 1.90 -11.76
CA GLU A 129 -13.32 2.93 -11.44
C GLU A 129 -12.81 4.27 -11.96
N LEU A 130 -13.59 4.95 -12.79
CA LEU A 130 -13.33 6.31 -13.23
C LEU A 130 -14.35 7.27 -12.62
N SER A 131 -13.87 8.30 -11.93
CA SER A 131 -14.69 9.40 -11.44
C SER A 131 -13.92 10.72 -11.41
N LEU A 132 -14.63 11.84 -11.54
CA LEU A 132 -14.02 13.16 -11.65
C LEU A 132 -13.14 13.50 -10.43
N SER A 133 -13.50 13.03 -9.23
CA SER A 133 -12.72 13.25 -8.01
C SER A 133 -11.31 12.67 -8.06
N GLN A 134 -11.05 11.68 -8.91
CA GLN A 134 -9.75 11.00 -9.01
C GLN A 134 -8.70 11.84 -9.74
N PHE A 135 -9.16 12.73 -10.61
CA PHE A 135 -8.33 13.72 -11.30
C PHE A 135 -8.14 14.99 -10.45
N HIS A 136 -9.00 15.22 -9.45
CA HIS A 136 -8.88 16.35 -8.53
C HIS A 136 -8.01 16.03 -7.30
N ASN A 137 -8.08 14.80 -6.80
CA ASN A 137 -7.31 14.31 -5.64
C ASN A 137 -5.98 13.66 -6.04
N MET A 138 -5.32 14.16 -7.08
CA MET A 138 -4.05 13.59 -7.53
C MET A 138 -2.95 13.59 -6.45
N TYR A 139 -3.07 14.43 -5.41
CA TYR A 139 -1.94 14.75 -4.51
C TYR A 139 -2.19 14.62 -3.00
N THR A 140 -3.38 14.18 -2.57
CA THR A 140 -3.70 14.18 -1.13
C THR A 140 -3.45 12.82 -0.49
N GLY A 141 -2.34 12.70 0.23
CA GLY A 141 -2.11 11.63 1.21
C GLY A 141 -1.44 10.35 0.71
N GLN A 142 -0.90 10.34 -0.51
CA GLN A 142 -0.05 9.25 -1.01
C GLN A 142 1.41 9.41 -0.54
N PRO A 143 2.13 8.29 -0.25
CA PRO A 143 3.57 8.31 -0.04
C PRO A 143 4.35 8.75 -1.28
N GLU A 144 5.55 9.32 -1.08
CA GLU A 144 6.40 9.84 -2.17
C GLU A 144 6.68 8.80 -3.26
N TYR A 145 6.90 7.53 -2.87
CA TYR A 145 7.23 6.44 -3.79
C TYR A 145 6.10 6.09 -4.78
N TYR A 146 4.84 6.41 -4.48
CA TYR A 146 3.74 6.27 -5.44
C TYR A 146 3.87 7.28 -6.59
N TYR A 147 4.30 8.51 -6.28
CA TYR A 147 4.51 9.54 -7.29
C TYR A 147 5.73 9.22 -8.15
N ASP A 148 6.80 8.70 -7.56
CA ASP A 148 7.99 8.31 -8.32
C ASP A 148 7.69 7.16 -9.29
N ALA A 149 6.90 6.17 -8.86
CA ALA A 149 6.40 5.10 -9.72
C ALA A 149 5.56 5.68 -10.88
N CYS A 150 4.60 6.57 -10.57
CA CYS A 150 3.77 7.23 -11.57
C CYS A 150 4.61 8.02 -12.60
N LYS A 151 5.54 8.86 -12.15
CA LYS A 151 6.41 9.64 -13.04
C LYS A 151 7.26 8.73 -13.92
N THR A 152 7.82 7.67 -13.35
CA THR A 152 8.65 6.71 -14.08
C THR A 152 7.84 6.08 -15.21
N PHE A 153 6.62 5.63 -14.91
CA PHE A 153 5.72 5.06 -15.91
C PHE A 153 5.29 6.07 -16.99
N CYS A 154 4.93 7.29 -16.60
CA CYS A 154 4.61 8.35 -17.55
C CYS A 154 5.78 8.62 -18.51
N ASN A 155 7.01 8.66 -18.01
CA ASN A 155 8.21 8.84 -18.81
C ASN A 155 8.44 7.66 -19.78
N GLN A 156 8.23 6.41 -19.33
CA GLN A 156 8.31 5.23 -20.18
C GLN A 156 7.30 5.26 -21.34
N LEU A 157 6.10 5.78 -21.08
CA LEU A 157 5.03 5.95 -22.06
C LEU A 157 5.15 7.22 -22.90
N ASN A 158 6.19 8.04 -22.67
CA ASN A 158 6.39 9.34 -23.32
C ASN A 158 5.16 10.28 -23.18
N ILE A 159 4.53 10.27 -22.01
CA ILE A 159 3.43 11.16 -21.63
C ILE A 159 3.88 12.10 -20.51
N PRO A 160 3.40 13.36 -20.49
CA PRO A 160 3.74 14.28 -19.41
C PRO A 160 3.22 13.72 -18.08
N PRO A 161 4.05 13.67 -17.02
CA PRO A 161 3.57 13.31 -15.70
C PRO A 161 2.58 14.38 -15.19
N PRO A 162 1.61 14.00 -14.37
CA PRO A 162 0.63 14.95 -13.83
C PRO A 162 1.33 16.02 -12.96
N ASP A 163 0.97 17.30 -13.15
CA ASP A 163 1.62 18.48 -12.54
C ASP A 163 1.56 18.46 -11.00
N MET A 164 2.70 18.27 -10.33
CA MET A 164 2.81 18.26 -8.85
C MET A 164 2.42 19.57 -8.18
#